data_AF-A0AAZ3S3I8-F1
#
_entry.id   AF-A0AAZ3S3I8-F1
#
_cell.length_a   1.000
_cell.length_b   1.000
_cell.length_c   1.000
_cell.angle_alpha   90.00
_cell.angle_beta   90.00
_cell.angle_gamma   90.00
#
_symmetry.space_group_name_H-M   'P 1'
#
loop_
_entity.id
_entity.type
_entity.pdbx_description
1 polymer ?
#
loop_
_entity_poly.entity_id
_entity_poly.type
_entity_poly.pdbx_seq_one_letter_code
_entity_poly.pdbx_strand_id
1 'polypeptide(L)'
;MSTECFEEMLDEELDSSDQWAFHFNYGLTEALTKEEMRRGWRVYSHCAYGRFQCGGCSKTWRSARVVLMFRYRLRDTTARGTVLMRPYGQACKRCREEFELPGFSQNEVEEALLGLFGKIKKNCYDEDEEEEEEEEEDEEEEEEEEEEEEDEDEEEEEDEEEEEEEEEEEEEVSRRPHEKALCEACRLGICCQE
;
A
#
# COMPACT_ATOMS: atom_id res chain seq x y z
N MET A 1 7.11 8.18 9.29
CA MET A 1 7.63 8.07 7.91
C MET A 1 8.53 9.26 7.65
N SER A 2 9.78 9.03 7.25
CA SER A 2 10.72 10.04 6.76
C SER A 2 10.87 9.89 5.25
N THR A 3 11.27 10.96 4.55
CA THR A 3 11.61 10.88 3.13
C THR A 3 12.82 9.97 2.87
N GLU A 4 13.76 9.93 3.82
CA GLU A 4 14.98 9.11 3.72
C GLU A 4 14.65 7.61 3.60
N CYS A 5 13.72 7.10 4.43
CA CYS A 5 13.31 5.70 4.37
C CYS A 5 12.62 5.33 3.04
N PHE A 6 11.88 6.28 2.44
CA PHE A 6 11.32 6.07 1.10
C PHE A 6 12.43 5.94 0.04
N GLU A 7 13.43 6.82 0.08
CA GLU A 7 14.54 6.81 -0.89
C GLU A 7 15.39 5.55 -0.76
N GLU A 8 15.66 5.10 0.47
CA GLU A 8 16.43 3.87 0.75
C GLU A 8 15.75 2.62 0.17
N MET A 9 14.44 2.49 0.34
CA MET A 9 13.70 1.32 -0.15
C MET A 9 13.33 1.43 -1.64
N LEU A 10 13.32 2.63 -2.21
CA LEU A 10 12.84 2.85 -3.59
C LEU A 10 13.61 2.01 -4.61
N ASP A 11 14.94 2.04 -4.53
CA ASP A 11 15.82 1.37 -5.49
C ASP A 11 15.76 -0.16 -5.32
N GLU A 12 15.67 -0.64 -4.07
CA GLU A 12 15.59 -2.07 -3.76
C GLU A 12 14.27 -2.67 -4.23
N GLU A 13 13.19 -1.91 -4.10
CA GLU A 13 11.84 -2.41 -4.40
C GLU A 13 11.46 -2.23 -5.86
N LEU A 14 11.63 -1.05 -6.47
CA LEU A 14 11.07 -0.79 -7.81
C LEU A 14 11.98 -1.18 -8.99
N ASP A 15 13.29 -1.39 -8.78
CA ASP A 15 14.30 -1.66 -9.82
C ASP A 15 14.11 -0.87 -11.14
N SER A 16 13.74 0.41 -11.00
CA SER A 16 13.38 1.28 -12.13
C SER A 16 14.36 2.44 -12.28
N SER A 17 14.58 2.87 -13.53
CA SER A 17 15.40 4.04 -13.84
C SER A 17 14.68 5.39 -13.64
N ASP A 18 13.39 5.35 -13.28
CA ASP A 18 12.56 6.54 -13.09
C ASP A 18 12.86 7.29 -11.79
N GLN A 19 12.72 8.61 -11.84
CA GLN A 19 12.88 9.45 -10.65
C GLN A 19 11.56 9.59 -9.90
N TRP A 20 11.53 9.19 -8.63
CA TRP A 20 10.38 9.37 -7.76
C TRP A 20 10.59 10.49 -6.74
N ALA A 21 9.58 11.35 -6.60
CA ALA A 21 9.54 12.37 -5.54
C ALA A 21 8.49 12.01 -4.49
N PHE A 22 8.87 12.02 -3.21
CA PHE A 22 7.98 11.76 -2.08
C PHE A 22 7.73 13.02 -1.26
N HIS A 23 6.45 13.38 -1.07
CA HIS A 23 6.06 14.61 -0.38
C HIS A 23 4.92 14.41 0.61
N PHE A 24 4.95 15.15 1.71
CA PHE A 24 3.83 15.23 2.64
C PHE A 24 2.80 16.26 2.17
N ASN A 25 1.52 15.89 2.18
CA ASN A 25 0.43 16.81 1.90
C ASN A 25 -0.72 16.60 2.90
N TYR A 26 -0.72 17.38 3.98
CA TYR A 26 -1.74 17.29 5.04
C TYR A 26 -3.14 17.77 4.63
N GLY A 27 -3.29 18.38 3.45
CA GLY A 27 -4.57 18.77 2.87
C GLY A 27 -5.15 17.76 1.88
N LEU A 28 -4.43 16.67 1.58
CA LEU A 28 -4.78 15.70 0.55
C LEU A 28 -6.08 14.96 0.87
N THR A 29 -7.06 14.95 -0.02
CA THR A 29 -8.30 14.18 0.17
C THR A 29 -8.20 12.82 -0.52
N GLU A 30 -9.06 11.87 -0.18
CA GLU A 30 -9.11 10.59 -0.91
C GLU A 30 -9.68 10.79 -2.32
N ALA A 31 -10.74 11.59 -2.46
CA ALA A 31 -11.43 11.75 -3.74
C ALA A 31 -10.57 12.38 -4.84
N LEU A 32 -10.38 11.66 -5.94
CA LEU A 32 -9.80 12.17 -7.18
C LEU A 32 -10.87 12.71 -8.11
N THR A 33 -10.58 13.83 -8.77
CA THR A 33 -11.40 14.32 -9.88
C THR A 33 -11.15 13.47 -11.14
N LYS A 34 -12.10 13.49 -12.08
CA LYS A 34 -11.93 12.82 -13.39
C LYS A 34 -10.70 13.30 -14.15
N GLU A 35 -10.35 14.57 -14.00
CA GLU A 35 -9.14 15.11 -14.63
C GLU A 35 -7.87 14.61 -13.94
N GLU A 36 -7.85 14.48 -12.62
CA GLU A 36 -6.71 13.90 -11.91
C GLU A 36 -6.50 12.43 -12.28
N MET A 37 -7.56 11.62 -12.32
CA MET A 37 -7.48 10.22 -12.75
C MET A 37 -6.95 10.09 -14.17
N ARG A 38 -7.46 10.91 -15.11
CA ARG A 38 -6.93 10.97 -16.50
C ARG A 38 -5.47 11.39 -16.60
N ARG A 39 -4.93 12.04 -15.57
CA ARG A 39 -3.52 12.44 -15.48
C ARG A 39 -2.69 11.40 -14.71
N GLY A 40 -3.18 10.17 -14.61
CA GLY A 40 -2.51 9.02 -14.00
C GLY A 40 -2.50 9.01 -12.47
N TRP A 41 -3.24 9.91 -11.80
CA TRP A 41 -3.30 9.86 -10.34
C TRP A 41 -4.11 8.67 -9.86
N ARG A 42 -3.53 7.94 -8.91
CA ARG A 42 -4.14 6.83 -8.19
C ARG A 42 -4.07 7.06 -6.69
N VAL A 43 -4.85 6.31 -5.91
CA VAL A 43 -4.89 6.37 -4.45
C VAL A 43 -4.63 4.98 -3.88
N TYR A 44 -3.80 4.93 -2.84
CA TYR A 44 -3.59 3.75 -2.01
C TYR A 44 -3.72 4.16 -0.54
N SER A 45 -4.35 3.33 0.28
CA SER A 45 -4.46 3.56 1.73
C SER A 45 -3.96 2.35 2.49
N HIS A 46 -3.27 2.61 3.59
CA HIS A 46 -2.70 1.61 4.48
C HIS A 46 -3.10 1.91 5.93
N CYS A 47 -3.30 0.87 6.73
CA CYS A 47 -3.59 0.99 8.16
C CYS A 47 -2.39 0.51 8.96
N ALA A 48 -1.81 1.43 9.74
CA ALA A 48 -0.64 1.16 10.57
C ALA A 48 -0.95 1.38 12.06
N TYR A 49 -0.16 0.77 12.93
CA TYR A 49 -0.09 1.12 14.33
C TYR A 49 0.66 2.46 14.51
N GLY A 50 0.12 3.33 15.36
CA GLY A 50 0.73 4.61 15.63
C GLY A 50 0.63 5.05 17.08
N ARG A 51 1.59 5.87 17.50
CA ARG A 51 1.63 6.52 18.81
C ARG A 51 1.37 8.01 18.66
N PHE A 52 0.57 8.56 19.57
CA PHE A 52 0.24 9.97 19.60
C PHE A 52 0.69 10.59 20.91
N GLN A 53 0.98 11.89 20.87
CA GLN A 53 1.26 12.72 22.04
C GLN A 53 0.49 14.02 21.91
N CYS A 54 -0.33 14.35 22.91
CA CYS A 54 -1.07 15.60 22.91
C CYS A 54 -0.14 16.77 23.24
N GLY A 55 -0.13 17.79 22.38
CA GLY A 55 0.61 19.03 22.61
C GLY A 55 0.11 19.82 23.82
N GLY A 56 -1.20 19.78 24.08
CA GLY A 56 -1.82 20.56 25.17
C GLY A 56 -1.72 19.94 26.57
N CYS A 57 -1.86 18.61 26.71
CA CYS A 57 -1.86 17.94 28.02
C CYS A 57 -0.76 16.88 28.21
N SER A 58 0.14 16.73 27.24
CA SER A 58 1.27 15.78 27.24
C SER A 58 0.88 14.30 27.38
N LYS A 59 -0.41 13.96 27.39
CA LYS A 59 -0.85 12.57 27.41
C LYS A 59 -0.43 11.89 26.12
N THR A 60 0.03 10.65 26.25
CA THR A 60 0.32 9.80 25.10
C THR A 60 -0.70 8.67 25.03
N TRP A 61 -0.99 8.23 23.81
CA TRP A 61 -1.83 7.06 23.55
C TRP A 61 -1.36 6.36 22.29
N ARG A 62 -1.89 5.16 22.08
CA ARG A 62 -1.57 4.28 20.96
C ARG A 62 -2.87 4.01 20.20
N SER A 63 -2.76 3.78 18.91
CA SER A 63 -3.84 3.32 18.05
C SER A 63 -3.34 2.16 17.23
N ALA A 64 -4.08 1.06 17.21
CA ALA A 64 -3.85 -0.04 16.29
C ALA A 64 -4.30 0.28 14.84
N ARG A 65 -4.95 1.43 14.63
CA ARG A 65 -5.44 1.85 13.32
C ARG A 65 -5.20 3.33 13.12
N VAL A 66 -4.18 3.65 12.33
CA VAL A 66 -3.86 4.98 11.81
C VAL A 66 -3.86 4.85 10.29
N VAL A 67 -4.71 5.63 9.63
CA VAL A 67 -4.81 5.61 8.17
C VAL A 67 -3.68 6.46 7.59
N LEU A 68 -2.90 5.85 6.71
CA LEU A 68 -1.94 6.49 5.82
C LEU A 68 -2.55 6.47 4.42
N MET A 69 -2.69 7.62 3.77
CA MET A 69 -3.15 7.69 2.39
C MET A 69 -2.04 8.24 1.50
N PHE A 70 -1.88 7.58 0.36
CA PHE A 70 -0.94 7.91 -0.68
C PHE A 70 -1.71 8.25 -1.94
N ARG A 71 -1.40 9.38 -2.57
CA ARG A 71 -1.67 9.60 -3.97
C ARG A 71 -0.39 9.45 -4.75
N TYR A 72 -0.42 8.68 -5.83
CA TYR A 72 0.76 8.46 -6.64
C TYR A 72 0.43 8.53 -8.12
N ARG A 73 1.45 8.76 -8.93
CA ARG A 73 1.40 8.64 -10.39
C ARG A 73 2.81 8.51 -10.96
N LEU A 74 2.91 7.88 -12.11
CA LEU A 74 4.05 7.98 -13.02
C LEU A 74 3.71 8.91 -14.20
N ARG A 75 4.73 9.47 -14.83
CA ARG A 75 4.61 10.27 -16.06
C ARG A 75 5.64 9.78 -17.06
N ASP A 76 5.23 8.87 -17.93
CA ASP A 76 6.10 8.09 -18.82
C ASP A 76 6.91 9.02 -19.75
N THR A 77 6.25 10.05 -20.29
CA THR A 77 6.90 11.09 -21.12
C THR A 77 8.10 11.80 -20.47
N THR A 78 8.21 11.75 -19.15
CA THR A 78 9.26 12.44 -18.39
C THR A 78 10.03 11.53 -17.45
N ALA A 79 9.73 10.21 -17.42
CA ALA A 79 10.37 9.26 -16.51
C ALA A 79 10.36 9.72 -15.03
N ARG A 80 9.20 10.26 -14.59
CA ARG A 80 9.07 10.97 -13.30
C ARG A 80 7.81 10.59 -12.53
N GLY A 81 8.01 9.89 -11.43
CA GLY A 81 6.99 9.56 -10.46
C GLY A 81 6.78 10.62 -9.39
N THR A 82 5.59 10.65 -8.79
CA THR A 82 5.29 11.50 -7.64
C THR A 82 4.40 10.76 -6.67
N VAL A 83 4.79 10.72 -5.40
CA VAL A 83 3.98 10.25 -4.28
C VAL A 83 3.68 11.41 -3.33
N LEU A 84 2.42 11.57 -2.98
CA LEU A 84 1.92 12.47 -1.95
C LEU A 84 1.35 11.64 -0.82
N MET A 85 1.87 11.79 0.40
CA MET A 85 1.41 11.07 1.57
C MET A 85 0.70 11.98 2.57
N ARG A 86 -0.39 11.48 3.16
CA ARG A 86 -1.10 12.09 4.27
C ARG A 86 -1.34 11.07 5.38
N PRO A 87 -0.78 11.27 6.59
CA PRO A 87 -1.21 10.55 7.77
C PRO A 87 -2.44 11.23 8.38
N TYR A 88 -3.43 10.43 8.79
CA TYR A 88 -4.61 10.94 9.49
C TYR A 88 -4.43 10.89 11.00
N GLY A 89 -4.76 11.98 11.67
CA GLY A 89 -4.52 12.18 13.09
C GLY A 89 -5.62 11.63 14.01
N GLN A 90 -5.36 11.73 15.31
CA GLN A 90 -6.34 11.42 16.35
C GLN A 90 -6.45 12.55 17.37
N ALA A 91 -7.68 12.84 17.81
CA ALA A 91 -7.94 13.87 18.79
C ALA A 91 -7.68 13.35 20.21
N CYS A 92 -7.07 14.17 21.06
CA CYS A 92 -6.88 13.81 22.46
C CYS A 92 -8.24 13.62 23.17
N LYS A 93 -8.45 12.48 23.84
CA LYS A 93 -9.68 12.19 24.59
C LYS A 93 -10.03 13.25 25.65
N ARG A 94 -9.01 13.91 26.22
CA ARG A 94 -9.16 14.94 27.26
C ARG A 94 -9.43 16.32 26.66
N CYS A 95 -8.61 16.77 25.71
CA CYS A 95 -8.69 18.13 25.18
C CYS A 95 -9.74 18.26 24.07
N ARG A 96 -9.86 17.24 23.20
CA ARG A 96 -10.77 17.19 22.05
C ARG A 96 -10.69 18.41 21.12
N GLU A 97 -9.49 18.98 21.02
CA GLU A 97 -9.18 20.13 20.18
C GLU A 97 -8.85 19.64 18.75
N GLU A 98 -7.64 19.91 18.27
CA GLU A 98 -7.13 19.49 16.98
C GLU A 98 -6.67 18.02 16.98
N PHE A 99 -6.48 17.49 15.77
CA PHE A 99 -5.94 16.14 15.58
C PHE A 99 -4.42 16.18 15.77
N GLU A 100 -3.91 15.30 16.62
CA GLU A 100 -2.47 15.09 16.75
C GLU A 100 -2.00 14.14 15.65
N LEU A 101 -0.82 14.41 15.09
CA LEU A 101 -0.21 13.53 14.11
C LEU A 101 0.39 12.27 14.77
N PRO A 102 0.34 11.13 14.07
CA PRO A 102 0.95 9.89 14.55
C PRO A 102 2.47 9.90 14.44
N GLY A 103 3.13 9.23 15.38
CA GLY A 103 4.47 8.69 15.24
C GLY A 103 4.41 7.18 14.97
N PHE A 104 5.28 6.70 14.11
CA PHE A 104 5.36 5.30 13.67
C PHE A 104 6.73 4.70 14.05
N SER A 105 6.77 3.41 14.34
CA SER A 105 8.02 2.63 14.34
C SER A 105 8.53 2.45 12.92
N GLN A 106 9.79 2.06 12.75
CA GLN A 106 10.37 1.81 11.45
C GLN A 106 9.63 0.70 10.67
N ASN A 107 9.34 -0.44 11.30
CA ASN A 107 8.57 -1.54 10.68
C ASN A 107 7.24 -1.08 10.06
N GLU A 108 6.47 -0.27 10.78
CA GLU A 108 5.18 0.27 10.30
C GLU A 108 5.35 1.24 9.13
N VAL A 109 6.52 1.88 9.01
CA VAL A 109 6.84 2.70 7.84
C VAL A 109 7.16 1.79 6.66
N GLU A 110 8.00 0.78 6.86
CA GLU A 110 8.44 -0.16 5.83
C GLU A 110 7.26 -0.93 5.24
N GLU A 111 6.39 -1.51 6.06
CA GLU A 111 5.18 -2.22 5.60
C GLU A 111 4.24 -1.33 4.76
N ALA A 112 4.06 -0.08 5.19
CA ALA A 112 3.25 0.88 4.44
C ALA A 112 3.87 1.24 3.07
N LEU A 113 5.20 1.31 3.01
CA LEU A 113 5.95 1.58 1.79
C LEU A 113 5.97 0.37 0.84
N LEU A 114 6.20 -0.84 1.35
CA LEU A 114 6.12 -2.08 0.55
C LEU A 114 4.76 -2.21 -0.13
N GLY A 115 3.67 -2.00 0.63
CA GLY A 115 2.34 -2.02 0.05
C GLY A 115 2.12 -0.91 -0.99
N LEU A 116 2.74 0.26 -0.82
CA LEU A 116 2.71 1.32 -1.82
C LEU A 116 3.49 0.93 -3.08
N PHE A 117 4.70 0.39 -2.94
CA PHE A 117 5.54 -0.02 -4.06
C PHE A 117 4.89 -1.14 -4.87
N GLY A 118 4.29 -2.13 -4.21
CA GLY A 118 3.50 -3.15 -4.91
C GLY A 118 2.33 -2.56 -5.70
N LYS A 119 1.72 -1.44 -5.24
CA LYS A 119 0.75 -0.71 -6.05
C LYS A 119 1.40 0.09 -7.17
N ILE A 120 2.58 0.65 -6.97
CA ILE A 120 3.29 1.39 -8.02
C ILE A 120 3.70 0.45 -9.16
N LYS A 121 4.32 -0.70 -8.87
CA LYS A 121 4.66 -1.75 -9.85
C LYS A 121 3.45 -2.10 -10.70
N LYS A 122 2.43 -2.64 -10.05
CA LYS A 122 1.19 -3.09 -10.70
C LYS A 122 0.50 -2.03 -11.56
N ASN A 123 0.55 -0.75 -11.17
CA ASN A 123 -0.27 0.28 -11.81
C ASN A 123 0.52 1.25 -12.69
N CYS A 124 1.84 1.11 -12.76
CA CYS A 124 2.70 2.04 -13.49
C CYS A 124 3.77 1.34 -14.33
N TYR A 125 4.07 0.06 -14.06
CA TYR A 125 5.09 -0.72 -14.75
C TYR A 125 4.53 -2.01 -15.32
N ASP A 126 3.64 -2.69 -14.57
CA ASP A 126 3.06 -3.97 -14.99
C ASP A 126 1.74 -3.80 -15.76
N GLU A 127 1.43 -2.59 -16.28
CA GLU A 127 0.26 -2.43 -17.17
C GLU A 127 0.51 -3.05 -18.56
N ASP A 128 1.75 -3.46 -18.85
CA ASP A 128 2.15 -4.12 -20.10
C ASP A 128 2.24 -5.67 -19.95
N GLU A 129 2.30 -6.23 -18.73
CA GLU A 129 2.37 -7.69 -18.49
C GLU A 129 1.04 -8.40 -18.82
N GLU A 130 -0.12 -7.74 -18.69
CA GLU A 130 -1.41 -8.33 -19.09
C GLU A 130 -1.49 -8.55 -20.62
N GLU A 131 -0.78 -7.74 -21.43
CA GLU A 131 -0.69 -7.95 -22.88
C GLU A 131 0.34 -9.05 -23.22
N GLU A 132 1.43 -9.18 -22.45
CA GLU A 132 2.42 -10.25 -22.62
C GLU A 132 1.89 -11.62 -22.14
N GLU A 133 1.12 -11.68 -21.05
CA GLU A 133 0.45 -12.91 -20.57
C GLU A 133 -0.64 -13.38 -21.56
N GLU A 134 -1.41 -12.46 -22.18
CA GLU A 134 -2.37 -12.84 -23.24
C GLU A 134 -1.65 -13.35 -24.51
N GLU A 135 -0.48 -12.79 -24.86
CA GLU A 135 0.34 -13.28 -25.98
C GLU A 135 1.00 -14.63 -25.67
N GLU A 136 1.46 -14.88 -24.44
CA GLU A 136 2.00 -16.18 -24.02
C GLU A 136 0.89 -17.23 -23.85
N GLU A 137 -0.31 -16.88 -23.36
CA GLU A 137 -1.48 -17.79 -23.36
C GLU A 137 -1.91 -18.15 -24.80
N ASP A 138 -1.91 -17.18 -25.74
CA ASP A 138 -2.19 -17.45 -27.15
C ASP A 138 -1.10 -18.34 -27.80
N GLU A 139 0.19 -18.15 -27.44
CA GLU A 139 1.29 -19.01 -27.91
C GLU A 139 1.25 -20.41 -27.27
N GLU A 140 0.90 -20.53 -25.99
CA GLU A 140 0.68 -21.81 -25.29
C GLU A 140 -0.54 -22.56 -25.86
N GLU A 141 -1.65 -21.87 -26.20
CA GLU A 141 -2.81 -22.47 -26.89
C GLU A 141 -2.42 -22.98 -28.30
N GLU A 142 -1.57 -22.26 -29.04
CA GLU A 142 -1.05 -22.72 -30.35
C GLU A 142 -0.09 -23.93 -30.21
N GLU A 143 0.72 -24.00 -29.15
CA GLU A 143 1.60 -25.15 -28.88
C GLU A 143 0.80 -26.38 -28.38
N GLU A 144 -0.23 -26.20 -27.53
CA GLU A 144 -1.14 -27.28 -27.10
C GLU A 144 -1.93 -27.89 -28.28
N GLU A 145 -2.39 -27.08 -29.24
CA GLU A 145 -3.04 -27.58 -30.47
C GLU A 145 -2.07 -28.40 -31.36
N GLU A 146 -0.76 -28.15 -31.30
CA GLU A 146 0.26 -28.95 -32.00
C GLU A 146 0.62 -30.25 -31.25
N GLU A 147 0.57 -30.25 -29.91
CA GLU A 147 0.82 -31.44 -29.08
C GLU A 147 -0.39 -32.42 -29.03
N GLU A 148 -1.64 -31.93 -29.13
CA GLU A 148 -2.85 -32.80 -29.21
C GLU A 148 -2.89 -33.71 -30.46
N GLU A 149 -2.12 -33.41 -31.51
CA GLU A 149 -1.97 -34.28 -32.68
C GLU A 149 -0.87 -35.35 -32.50
N GLU A 150 -0.02 -35.25 -31.45
CA GLU A 150 1.10 -36.18 -31.21
C GLU A 150 0.89 -37.15 -30.03
N ASP A 151 -0.03 -36.91 -29.09
CA ASP A 151 -0.19 -37.71 -27.87
C ASP A 151 -1.60 -38.37 -27.71
N GLU A 152 -1.88 -39.42 -28.51
CA GLU A 152 -2.90 -40.46 -28.21
C GLU A 152 -2.37 -41.54 -27.22
N ASP A 153 -1.19 -41.35 -26.62
CA ASP A 153 -0.52 -42.34 -25.77
C ASP A 153 -0.05 -41.71 -24.44
N GLU A 154 -0.58 -42.24 -23.33
CA GLU A 154 -0.04 -42.17 -21.95
C GLU A 154 -0.61 -41.08 -21.00
N GLU A 155 -1.88 -41.29 -20.60
CA GLU A 155 -2.50 -40.72 -19.39
C GLU A 155 -1.88 -41.25 -18.06
N GLU A 156 -2.13 -40.47 -17.01
CA GLU A 156 -2.21 -40.82 -15.57
C GLU A 156 -0.95 -40.61 -14.70
N GLU A 157 -0.96 -39.60 -13.82
CA GLU A 157 -1.44 -39.74 -12.41
C GLU A 157 -1.08 -38.50 -11.55
N GLU A 158 -2.00 -38.22 -10.62
CA GLU A 158 -2.12 -37.05 -9.75
C GLU A 158 -1.19 -37.06 -8.50
N ASP A 159 -1.07 -35.87 -7.91
CA ASP A 159 -1.31 -35.56 -6.48
C ASP A 159 -0.19 -35.40 -5.42
N GLU A 160 -0.42 -34.33 -4.63
CA GLU A 160 -0.40 -34.20 -3.15
C GLU A 160 0.80 -33.63 -2.33
N GLU A 161 0.37 -32.85 -1.30
CA GLU A 161 0.95 -32.44 0.01
C GLU A 161 1.87 -31.18 0.06
N GLU A 162 1.57 -30.05 0.72
CA GLU A 162 1.13 -29.65 2.08
C GLU A 162 2.25 -29.00 2.93
N GLU A 163 1.92 -27.80 3.43
CA GLU A 163 2.34 -27.07 4.67
C GLU A 163 3.82 -26.80 5.00
N GLU A 164 4.14 -25.55 5.39
CA GLU A 164 4.76 -25.22 6.70
C GLU A 164 4.40 -23.77 7.11
N GLU A 165 3.79 -23.60 8.29
CA GLU A 165 3.56 -22.30 8.94
C GLU A 165 4.73 -21.97 9.88
N GLU A 166 5.32 -20.77 9.74
CA GLU A 166 6.27 -20.25 10.73
C GLU A 166 5.57 -19.30 11.72
N GLU A 167 5.64 -19.65 13.00
CA GLU A 167 5.14 -18.84 14.12
C GLU A 167 6.09 -17.66 14.39
N GLU A 168 5.66 -16.43 14.08
CA GLU A 168 6.24 -15.24 14.70
C GLU A 168 5.50 -14.91 16.01
N GLU A 169 6.21 -14.97 17.13
CA GLU A 169 5.75 -14.45 18.42
C GLU A 169 5.56 -12.92 18.31
N GLU A 170 4.35 -12.49 17.96
CA GLU A 170 3.93 -11.11 18.22
C GLU A 170 3.85 -10.91 19.74
N GLU A 171 4.66 -9.99 20.29
CA GLU A 171 4.38 -9.46 21.61
C GLU A 171 2.94 -8.91 21.60
N GLU A 172 2.05 -9.51 22.40
CA GLU A 172 0.69 -9.00 22.64
C GLU A 172 0.77 -7.63 23.35
N VAL A 173 1.09 -6.60 22.57
CA VAL A 173 0.96 -5.22 22.99
C VAL A 173 -0.52 -4.93 22.95
N SER A 174 -1.20 -5.08 24.10
CA SER A 174 -2.59 -4.69 24.35
C SER A 174 -3.04 -3.55 23.41
N ARG A 175 -3.64 -3.95 22.28
CA ARG A 175 -3.99 -3.06 21.18
C ARG A 175 -5.24 -2.32 21.64
N ARG A 176 -5.08 -1.09 22.14
CA ARG A 176 -6.22 -0.29 22.60
C ARG A 176 -7.24 -0.16 21.46
N PRO A 177 -8.53 -0.43 21.71
CA PRO A 177 -9.56 -0.42 20.67
C PRO A 177 -9.63 0.95 20.01
N HIS A 178 -9.71 0.96 18.68
CA HIS A 178 -9.80 2.15 17.86
C HIS A 178 -11.07 2.96 18.21
N GLU A 179 -10.89 4.20 18.69
CA GLU A 179 -12.01 5.08 19.07
C GLU A 179 -12.45 5.97 17.88
N LYS A 180 -13.45 5.51 17.08
CA LYS A 180 -13.95 6.21 15.87
C LYS A 180 -14.18 7.72 16.04
N ALA A 181 -14.77 8.14 17.16
CA ALA A 181 -15.11 9.54 17.42
C ALA A 181 -13.89 10.47 17.51
N LEU A 182 -12.71 9.90 17.80
CA LEU A 182 -11.45 10.60 17.93
C LEU A 182 -10.56 10.46 16.68
N CYS A 183 -10.92 9.60 15.72
CA CYS A 183 -10.14 9.38 14.51
C CYS A 183 -10.56 10.35 13.40
N GLU A 184 -9.59 11.06 12.81
CA GLU A 184 -9.83 11.96 11.68
C GLU A 184 -10.39 11.21 10.46
N ALA A 185 -9.77 10.08 10.10
CA ALA A 185 -10.21 9.26 8.97
C ALA A 185 -11.64 8.74 9.15
N CYS A 186 -12.06 8.34 10.37
CA CYS A 186 -13.45 7.96 10.61
C CYS A 186 -14.43 9.12 10.37
N ARG A 187 -14.04 10.36 10.70
CA ARG A 187 -14.92 11.53 10.45
C ARG A 187 -15.07 11.83 8.96
N LEU A 188 -14.10 11.42 8.15
CA LEU A 188 -14.12 11.56 6.70
C LEU A 188 -14.74 10.35 6.00
N GLY A 189 -15.07 9.28 6.72
CA GLY A 189 -15.64 8.06 6.16
C GLY A 189 -14.63 7.14 5.46
N ILE A 190 -13.34 7.39 5.63
CA ILE A 190 -12.25 6.71 4.90
C ILE A 190 -11.51 5.68 5.76
N CYS A 191 -11.83 5.62 7.05
CA CYS A 191 -11.29 4.61 7.95
C CYS A 191 -12.14 3.35 7.80
N CYS A 192 -11.84 2.54 6.78
CA CYS A 192 -12.49 1.25 6.56
C CYS A 192 -12.36 0.41 7.84
N GLN A 193 -13.49 -0.02 8.38
CA GLN A 193 -13.57 -1.08 9.37
C GLN A 193 -14.00 -2.33 8.64
N GLU A 194 -13.02 -3.09 8.22
CA GLU A 194 -13.13 -4.54 8.23
C GLU A 194 -12.33 -5.02 9.45
#